data_AF-A0A0N6ZM99-F1
#
_entry.id   AF-A0A0N6ZM99-F1
#
_cell.length_a   1.000
_cell.length_b   1.000
_cell.length_c   1.000
_cell.angle_alpha   90.00
_cell.angle_beta   90.00
_cell.angle_gamma   90.00
#
_symmetry.space_group_name_H-M   'P 1'
#
loop_
_entity.id
_entity.type
_entity.pdbx_description
1 polymer ?
#
loop_
_entity_poly.entity_id
_entity_poly.type
_entity_poly.pdbx_seq_one_letter_code
_entity_poly.pdbx_strand_id
1 'polypeptide(L)'
;MVGTYVYRCDNCREESDPLTRRELDVVRYDHRHQFHGGLKPDGELVLQPERMRLADLPREQRIVGGILLAVILLSFLAKIA
;
A
#
# COMPACT_ATOMS: atom_id res chain seq x y z
N MET A 1 -2.04 -3.09 7.90
CA MET A 1 -0.65 -2.85 7.46
C MET A 1 -0.56 -1.39 7.09
N VAL A 2 0.17 -0.58 7.87
CA VAL A 2 0.46 0.81 7.48
C VAL A 2 1.58 0.69 6.45
N GLY A 3 1.21 0.64 5.18
CA GLY A 3 2.19 0.68 4.12
C GLY A 3 2.83 2.07 4.07
N THR A 4 4.15 2.13 3.90
CA THR A 4 4.89 3.38 3.73
C THR A 4 4.92 3.78 2.26
N TYR A 5 4.59 5.03 1.98
CA TYR A 5 4.52 5.62 0.64
C TYR A 5 5.71 6.54 0.43
N VAL A 6 6.21 6.61 -0.79
CA VAL A 6 7.25 7.59 -1.14
C VAL A 6 6.68 8.59 -2.15
N TYR A 7 6.87 9.87 -1.85
CA TYR A 7 6.58 10.95 -2.78
C TYR A 7 7.76 11.16 -3.72
N ARG A 8 7.50 11.35 -5.01
CA ARG A 8 8.53 11.69 -6.00
C ARG A 8 8.02 12.73 -6.99
N CYS A 9 8.85 13.72 -7.29
CA CYS A 9 8.62 14.72 -8.31
C CYS A 9 9.76 14.66 -9.34
N ASP A 10 9.50 14.11 -10.53
CA ASP A 10 10.54 13.98 -11.55
C ASP A 10 11.00 15.33 -12.11
N ASN A 11 10.12 16.33 -12.12
CA ASN A 11 10.46 17.68 -12.59
C ASN A 11 11.47 18.38 -11.65
N CYS A 12 11.28 18.24 -10.34
CA CYS A 12 12.20 18.75 -9.32
C CYS A 12 13.38 17.81 -9.03
N ARG A 13 13.29 16.55 -9.48
CA ARG A 13 14.23 15.45 -9.17
C ARG A 13 14.37 15.22 -7.66
N GLU A 14 13.27 15.31 -6.95
CA GLU A 14 13.18 15.14 -5.50
C GLU A 14 12.36 13.90 -5.14
N GLU A 15 12.77 13.24 -4.05
CA GLU A 15 12.12 12.07 -3.48
C GLU A 15 12.06 12.22 -1.95
N SER A 16 10.94 11.85 -1.34
CA SER A 16 10.79 11.87 0.11
C SER A 16 11.28 10.58 0.76
N ASP A 17 11.56 10.62 2.05
CA ASP A 17 11.61 9.40 2.86
C ASP A 17 10.28 8.64 2.81
N PRO A 18 10.23 7.37 3.26
CA PRO A 18 8.99 6.63 3.39
C PRO A 18 8.05 7.25 4.43
N LEU A 19 6.85 7.63 3.99
CA LEU A 19 5.85 8.37 4.77
C LEU A 19 4.58 7.54 4.97
N THR A 20 3.79 7.87 6.00
CA THR A 20 2.41 7.44 6.06
C THR A 20 1.57 8.12 4.98
N ARG A 21 0.37 7.59 4.71
CA ARG A 21 -0.51 8.20 3.71
C ARG A 21 -0.86 9.66 4.03
N ARG A 22 -1.05 9.97 5.32
CA ARG A 22 -1.41 11.32 5.77
C ARG A 22 -0.25 12.30 5.57
N GLU A 23 0.96 11.90 5.96
CA GLU A 23 2.15 12.74 5.80
C GLU A 23 2.47 12.97 4.32
N LEU A 24 2.29 11.95 3.47
CA LEU A 24 2.44 12.07 2.03
C LEU A 24 1.55 13.17 1.45
N ASP A 25 0.28 13.23 1.84
CA ASP A 25 -0.64 14.25 1.33
C ASP A 25 -0.26 15.67 1.79
N VAL A 26 0.33 15.81 3.00
CA VAL A 26 0.89 17.09 3.48
C VAL A 26 2.12 17.49 2.66
N VAL A 27 3.10 16.60 2.51
CA VAL A 27 4.33 16.87 1.75
C VAL A 27 4.01 17.26 0.31
N ARG A 28 3.06 16.57 -0.33
CA ARG A 28 2.60 16.90 -1.69
C ARG A 28 1.98 18.29 -1.78
N TYR A 29 1.11 18.61 -0.83
CA TYR A 29 0.46 19.92 -0.79
C TYR A 29 1.51 21.04 -0.63
N ASP A 30 2.40 20.89 0.34
CA ASP A 30 3.44 21.86 0.64
C ASP A 30 4.40 22.05 -0.53
N HIS A 31 4.87 20.95 -1.13
CA HIS A 31 5.76 21.01 -2.30
C HIS A 31 5.10 21.73 -3.47
N ARG A 32 3.82 21.44 -3.76
CA ARG A 32 3.10 22.15 -4.83
C ARG A 32 3.00 23.65 -4.55
N HIS A 33 2.70 24.05 -3.33
CA HIS A 33 2.56 25.47 -2.98
C HIS A 33 3.89 26.20 -3.06
N GLN A 34 4.97 25.56 -2.64
CA GLN A 34 6.30 26.18 -2.60
C GLN A 34 6.96 26.23 -4.00
N PHE A 35 6.83 25.18 -4.81
CA PHE A 35 7.59 25.02 -6.06
C PHE A 35 6.76 25.10 -7.34
N HIS A 36 5.43 24.95 -7.25
CA HIS A 36 4.54 24.86 -8.42
C HIS A 36 3.31 25.78 -8.34
N GLY A 37 3.33 26.80 -7.46
CA GLY A 37 2.22 27.75 -7.31
C GLY A 37 0.90 27.11 -6.89
N GLY A 38 0.95 25.96 -6.22
CA GLY A 38 -0.20 25.16 -5.80
C GLY A 38 -0.71 24.17 -6.86
N LEU A 39 -0.16 24.20 -8.07
CA LEU A 39 -0.57 23.32 -9.16
C LEU A 39 0.11 21.95 -9.06
N LYS A 40 -0.56 20.93 -9.61
CA LYS A 40 0.01 19.59 -9.72
C LYS A 40 0.96 19.56 -10.93
N PRO A 41 2.27 19.34 -10.76
CA PRO A 41 3.21 19.27 -11.87
C PRO A 41 3.09 17.95 -12.63
N ASP A 42 3.51 17.98 -13.90
CA ASP A 42 3.79 16.76 -14.65
C ASP A 42 4.99 16.04 -14.03
N GLY A 43 4.90 14.71 -13.89
CA GLY A 43 5.93 13.91 -13.23
C GLY A 43 5.75 13.75 -11.71
N GLU A 44 4.61 14.15 -11.15
CA GLU A 44 4.27 13.85 -9.76
C GLU A 44 3.84 12.38 -9.59
N LEU A 45 4.57 11.63 -8.77
CA LEU A 45 4.38 10.21 -8.53
C LEU A 45 4.24 9.89 -7.04
N VAL A 46 3.47 8.85 -6.74
CA VAL A 46 3.38 8.23 -5.42
C VAL A 46 3.75 6.77 -5.56
N LEU A 47 4.91 6.39 -5.03
CA LEU A 47 5.35 5.02 -5.00
C LEU A 47 4.62 4.31 -3.86
N GLN A 48 3.79 3.32 -4.23
CA GLN A 48 3.04 2.54 -3.27
C GLN A 48 3.95 1.48 -2.63
N PRO A 49 3.74 1.17 -1.34
CA PRO A 49 4.40 0.06 -0.70
C PRO A 49 4.06 -1.23 -1.45
N GLU A 50 5.05 -2.11 -1.56
CA GLU A 50 4.87 -3.40 -2.22
C GLU A 50 3.74 -4.17 -1.54
N ARG A 51 2.71 -4.53 -2.31
CA ARG A 51 1.59 -5.28 -1.76
C ARG A 51 2.07 -6.68 -1.46
N MET A 52 2.03 -7.06 -0.18
CA MET A 52 2.28 -8.44 0.24
C MET A 52 1.33 -9.39 -0.50
N ARG A 53 1.89 -10.30 -1.29
CA ARG A 53 1.13 -11.34 -1.99
C ARG A 53 0.97 -12.53 -1.04
N LEU A 54 -0.11 -13.30 -1.20
CA LEU A 54 -0.28 -14.58 -0.49
C LEU A 54 0.89 -15.53 -0.72
N ALA A 55 1.55 -15.42 -1.88
CA ALA A 55 2.76 -16.18 -2.22
C ALA A 55 3.99 -15.81 -1.38
N ASP A 56 3.98 -14.64 -0.74
CA ASP A 56 5.10 -14.13 0.07
C ASP A 56 5.00 -14.61 1.54
N LEU A 57 3.87 -15.20 1.94
CA LEU A 57 3.71 -15.78 3.28
C LEU A 57 4.62 -17.00 3.45
N PRO A 58 5.14 -17.30 4.65
CA PRO A 58 5.82 -18.57 4.93
C PRO A 58 4.96 -19.78 4.52
N ARG A 59 5.60 -20.86 4.03
CA ARG A 59 4.87 -22.07 3.59
C ARG A 59 3.94 -22.62 4.67
N GLU A 60 4.43 -22.64 5.91
CA GLU A 60 3.69 -23.13 7.08
C GLU A 60 2.39 -22.33 7.29
N GLN A 61 2.46 -20.99 7.20
CA GLN A 61 1.29 -20.12 7.35
C GLN A 61 0.28 -20.30 6.22
N ARG A 62 0.74 -20.53 4.98
CA ARG A 62 -0.15 -20.83 3.85
C ARG A 62 -0.91 -22.14 4.05
N ILE A 63 -0.22 -23.19 4.53
CA ILE A 63 -0.83 -24.50 4.76
C ILE A 63 -1.87 -24.40 5.89
N VAL A 64 -1.48 -23.84 7.04
CA VAL A 64 -2.39 -23.70 8.20
C VAL A 64 -3.59 -22.83 7.84
N GLY A 65 -3.37 -21.69 7.18
CA GLY A 65 -4.45 -20.81 6.73
C GLY A 65 -5.41 -21.48 5.75
N GLY A 66 -4.87 -22.26 4.81
CA GLY A 66 -5.67 -23.03 3.85
C GLY A 66 -6.53 -24.11 4.51
N ILE A 67 -5.96 -24.87 5.46
CA ILE A 67 -6.69 -25.90 6.21
C ILE A 67 -7.81 -25.25 7.03
N LEU A 68 -7.51 -24.15 7.73
CA LEU A 68 -8.50 -23.47 8.57
C LEU A 68 -9.67 -22.95 7.75
N LEU A 69 -9.40 -22.36 6.58
CA LEU A 69 -10.44 -21.92 5.65
C LEU A 69 -11.28 -23.09 5.13
N ALA A 70 -10.66 -24.22 4.78
CA ALA A 70 -11.36 -25.41 4.34
C ALA A 70 -12.31 -25.96 5.42
N VAL A 71 -11.86 -26.00 6.68
CA VAL A 71 -12.70 -26.43 7.82
C VAL A 71 -13.90 -25.50 8.01
N ILE A 72 -13.69 -24.18 7.91
CA ILE A 72 -14.78 -23.21 8.01
C ILE A 72 -15.81 -23.44 6.89
N LEU A 73 -15.37 -23.55 5.64
CA LEU A 73 -16.25 -23.77 4.49
C LEU A 73 -17.03 -25.08 4.60
N LEU A 74 -16.38 -26.18 4.97
CA LEU A 74 -17.03 -27.47 5.19
C LEU A 74 -18.06 -27.41 6.32
N SER A 75 -17.75 -26.70 7.40
CA SER A 75 -18.68 -26.52 8.54
C SER A 75 -19.91 -25.71 8.14
N PHE A 76 -19.73 -24.68 7.31
CA PHE A 76 -20.85 -23.91 6.75
C PHE A 76 -21.72 -24.76 5.82
N LEU A 77 -21.10 -25.51 4.89
CA LEU A 77 -21.82 -26.40 3.98
C LEU A 77 -22.61 -27.47 4.74
N ALA A 78 -22.01 -28.09 5.76
CA ALA A 78 -22.66 -29.10 6.60
C ALA A 78 -23.81 -28.55 7.46
N LYS A 79 -23.88 -27.23 7.67
CA LYS A 79 -25.02 -26.57 8.35
C LYS A 79 -26.14 -26.17 7.40
N ILE A 80 -25.87 -26.07 6.10
CA ILE A 80 -26.82 -25.65 5.08
C ILE A 80 -27.49 -26.88 4.42
N ALA A 81 -26.78 -28.02 4.37
CA ALA A 81 -27.33 -29.32 3.98
C ALA A 81 -28.17 -29.95 5.10
#